data_AF-A0A1W6MIF1-F1
#
_entry.id   AF-A0A1W6MIF1-F1
#
_cell.length_a   1.000
_cell.length_b   1.000
_cell.length_c   1.000
_cell.angle_alpha   90.00
_cell.angle_beta   90.00
_cell.angle_gamma   90.00
#
_symmetry.space_group_name_H-M   'P 1'
#
loop_
_entity.id
_entity.type
_entity.pdbx_description
1 polymer ?
#
loop_
_entity_poly.entity_id
_entity_poly.type
_entity_poly.pdbx_seq_one_letter_code
_entity_poly.pdbx_strand_id
1 'polypeptide(L)'
;MKIKTLMVILQLLVCNCINQNQQQTLEMSKPNNGILCDESGCEGVYQGPEFAEGRDVAHQFSNRMSAAVGDKLKELYRSEQYKKVDFAAIEMSTDGMGSGTVTYQLKIPFSDVGAPCDAFTSFDHVGGWNHRPALNRRKTELQNVTLPGHSLFISDLKNTPEGLQEYWIQWKNKETQSGCE
;
A
#
# COMPACT_ATOMS: atom_id res chain seq x y z
N MET A 1 -27.86 6.65 77.25
CA MET A 1 -29.31 6.86 77.01
C MET A 1 -29.52 6.82 75.50
N LYS A 2 -30.57 6.11 75.05
CA LYS A 2 -30.66 5.47 73.74
C LYS A 2 -30.88 6.46 72.58
N ILE A 3 -29.96 6.44 71.60
CA ILE A 3 -30.19 6.92 70.23
C ILE A 3 -30.58 5.67 69.41
N LYS A 4 -31.79 5.62 68.86
CA LYS A 4 -32.13 4.76 67.71
C LYS A 4 -33.05 5.54 66.79
N THR A 5 -32.40 6.20 65.83
CA THR A 5 -33.00 7.03 64.81
C THR A 5 -33.49 6.15 63.65
N LEU A 6 -34.79 6.28 63.39
CA LEU A 6 -35.45 6.44 62.10
C LEU A 6 -35.33 5.32 61.04
N MET A 7 -36.45 4.61 60.93
CA MET A 7 -37.15 4.12 59.74
C MET A 7 -36.41 4.19 58.39
N VAL A 8 -36.17 3.01 57.85
CA VAL A 8 -36.04 2.74 56.42
C VAL A 8 -37.37 2.18 55.92
N ILE A 9 -37.69 2.47 54.65
CA ILE A 9 -38.63 1.82 53.72
C ILE A 9 -39.69 2.79 53.19
N LEU A 10 -39.65 3.11 51.88
CA LEU A 10 -40.71 2.80 50.89
C LEU A 10 -40.25 3.26 49.47
N GLN A 11 -39.96 2.31 48.56
CA GLN A 11 -40.65 2.02 47.27
C GLN A 11 -40.46 3.07 46.15
N LEU A 12 -39.78 2.75 45.04
CA LEU A 12 -40.15 1.97 43.83
C LEU A 12 -40.65 2.86 42.67
N LEU A 13 -40.04 2.60 41.51
CA LEU A 13 -40.52 2.79 40.12
C LEU A 13 -40.72 4.21 39.58
N VAL A 14 -39.82 4.61 38.66
CA VAL A 14 -40.24 4.90 37.28
C VAL A 14 -39.09 4.65 36.29
N CYS A 15 -39.38 3.81 35.29
CA CYS A 15 -38.62 3.74 34.05
C CYS A 15 -38.71 5.09 33.32
N ASN A 16 -37.57 5.56 32.79
CA ASN A 16 -37.54 6.29 31.53
C ASN A 16 -36.15 6.13 30.90
N CYS A 17 -36.07 5.16 29.99
CA CYS A 17 -35.06 5.15 28.94
C CYS A 17 -35.39 6.32 27.99
N ILE A 18 -34.54 7.36 27.92
CA ILE A 18 -34.56 8.28 26.77
C ILE A 18 -33.12 8.58 26.34
N ASN A 19 -32.83 8.02 25.17
CA ASN A 19 -31.83 8.38 24.17
C ASN A 19 -30.45 8.78 24.67
N GLN A 20 -29.55 7.80 24.63
CA GLN A 20 -28.22 8.08 24.10
C GLN A 20 -28.43 8.70 22.72
N ASN A 21 -28.16 10.01 22.63
CA ASN A 21 -27.95 10.68 21.37
C ASN A 21 -26.62 10.13 20.81
N GLN A 22 -26.66 8.88 20.35
CA GLN A 22 -25.69 8.38 19.40
C GLN A 22 -25.94 9.24 18.16
N GLN A 23 -25.18 10.32 18.03
CA GLN A 23 -24.72 10.69 16.71
C GLN A 23 -24.11 9.41 16.15
N GLN A 24 -24.91 8.69 15.36
CA GLN A 24 -24.39 8.00 14.20
C GLN A 24 -23.60 9.08 13.47
N THR A 25 -22.31 9.18 13.79
CA THR A 25 -21.33 9.27 12.73
C THR A 25 -21.76 8.19 11.76
N LEU A 26 -22.44 8.61 10.70
CA LEU A 26 -22.30 7.96 9.42
C LEU A 26 -20.80 7.78 9.30
N GLU A 27 -20.32 6.57 9.59
CA GLU A 27 -19.06 6.15 9.04
C GLU A 27 -19.30 6.31 7.54
N MET A 28 -18.87 7.46 7.02
CA MET A 28 -18.55 7.58 5.62
C MET A 28 -17.65 6.39 5.39
N SER A 29 -18.19 5.37 4.74
CA SER A 29 -17.46 4.19 4.33
C SER A 29 -16.14 4.71 3.79
N LYS A 30 -15.03 4.37 4.47
CA LYS A 30 -13.70 4.59 3.93
C LYS A 30 -13.79 4.12 2.47
N PRO A 31 -13.44 4.95 1.47
CA PRO A 31 -13.29 4.45 0.12
C PRO A 31 -12.41 3.21 0.22
N ASN A 32 -12.84 2.12 -0.42
CA ASN A 32 -12.22 0.80 -0.32
C ASN A 32 -10.85 0.84 -1.01
N ASN A 33 -9.90 1.55 -0.40
CA ASN A 33 -8.54 1.85 -0.87
C ASN A 33 -7.60 0.69 -0.51
N GLY A 34 -8.09 -0.56 -0.59
CA GLY A 34 -7.33 -1.74 -0.22
C GLY A 34 -6.40 -2.14 -1.35
N ILE A 35 -5.10 -2.24 -1.06
CA ILE A 35 -4.20 -3.04 -1.89
C ILE A 35 -4.38 -4.48 -1.43
N LEU A 36 -4.73 -5.36 -2.36
CA LEU A 36 -4.86 -6.79 -2.15
C LEU A 36 -3.66 -7.48 -2.76
N CYS A 37 -3.05 -8.40 -2.01
CA CYS A 37 -1.89 -9.16 -2.46
C CYS A 37 -2.09 -10.66 -2.18
N ASP A 38 -1.78 -11.48 -3.16
CA ASP A 38 -1.76 -12.94 -3.05
C ASP A 38 -0.50 -13.53 -3.72
N GLU A 39 -0.51 -14.81 -4.03
CA GLU A 39 0.63 -15.51 -4.66
C GLU A 39 0.84 -15.13 -6.13
N SER A 40 -0.18 -14.53 -6.76
CA SER A 40 -0.19 -14.14 -8.17
C SER A 40 0.19 -12.69 -8.41
N GLY A 41 0.14 -11.84 -7.38
CA GLY A 41 0.48 -10.43 -7.50
C GLY A 41 -0.14 -9.54 -6.43
N CYS A 42 -0.07 -8.24 -6.67
CA CYS A 42 -0.82 -7.23 -5.92
C CYS A 42 -1.65 -6.36 -6.87
N GLU A 43 -2.84 -5.98 -6.45
CA GLU A 43 -3.69 -5.03 -7.18
C GLU A 43 -4.44 -4.11 -6.23
N GLY A 44 -4.88 -2.96 -6.74
CA GLY A 44 -5.68 -2.05 -5.96
C GLY A 44 -6.17 -0.87 -6.78
N VAL A 45 -7.11 -0.14 -6.18
CA VAL A 45 -7.68 1.07 -6.73
C VAL A 45 -7.65 2.15 -5.66
N TYR A 46 -7.15 3.32 -6.04
CA TYR A 46 -7.36 4.56 -5.32
C TYR A 46 -8.46 5.36 -6.00
N GLN A 47 -9.45 5.80 -5.23
CA GLN A 47 -10.44 6.76 -5.70
C GLN A 47 -10.56 7.87 -4.66
N GLY A 48 -10.21 9.10 -5.04
CA GLY A 48 -10.23 10.22 -4.10
C GLY A 48 -9.56 11.48 -4.61
N PRO A 49 -9.32 12.45 -3.71
CA PRO A 49 -8.72 13.73 -4.09
C PRO A 49 -7.33 13.56 -4.72
N GLU A 50 -7.05 14.32 -5.78
CA GLU A 50 -5.69 14.42 -6.33
C GLU A 50 -4.72 14.94 -5.26
N PHE A 51 -5.09 16.06 -4.64
CA PHE A 51 -4.36 16.68 -3.55
C PHE A 51 -5.20 16.74 -2.27
N ALA A 52 -4.55 16.54 -1.13
CA ALA A 52 -5.10 16.89 0.18
C ALA A 52 -4.01 17.56 1.00
N GLU A 53 -4.35 18.70 1.61
CA GLU A 53 -3.40 19.50 2.41
C GLU A 53 -2.11 19.87 1.63
N GLY A 54 -2.24 20.12 0.31
CA GLY A 54 -1.11 20.46 -0.56
C GLY A 54 -0.18 19.29 -0.90
N ARG A 55 -0.51 18.06 -0.48
CA ARG A 55 0.23 16.85 -0.84
C ARG A 55 -0.47 16.12 -1.96
N ASP A 56 0.31 15.58 -2.90
CA ASP A 56 -0.19 14.68 -3.94
C ASP A 56 -0.54 13.32 -3.29
N VAL A 57 -1.82 13.10 -3.03
CA VAL A 57 -2.31 11.90 -2.32
C VAL A 57 -2.60 10.79 -3.31
N ALA A 58 -3.00 11.14 -4.54
CA ALA A 58 -3.14 10.17 -5.63
C ALA A 58 -1.79 9.49 -5.92
N HIS A 59 -0.69 10.24 -5.99
CA HIS A 59 0.65 9.67 -6.18
C HIS A 59 1.08 8.76 -5.03
N GLN A 60 0.69 9.07 -3.81
CA GLN A 60 1.04 8.20 -2.67
C GLN A 60 0.46 6.78 -2.82
N PHE A 61 -0.49 6.56 -3.72
CA PHE A 61 -0.94 5.22 -4.04
C PHE A 61 0.16 4.32 -4.61
N SER A 62 1.01 4.80 -5.55
CA SER A 62 2.11 3.99 -6.07
C SER A 62 3.16 3.69 -4.99
N ASN A 63 3.41 4.63 -4.07
CA ASN A 63 4.27 4.38 -2.90
C ASN A 63 3.74 3.24 -2.01
N ARG A 64 2.43 3.25 -1.73
CA ARG A 64 1.79 2.22 -0.90
C ARG A 64 1.78 0.87 -1.64
N MET A 65 1.54 0.87 -2.95
CA MET A 65 1.62 -0.34 -3.77
C MET A 65 3.03 -0.94 -3.74
N SER A 66 4.06 -0.12 -3.94
CA SER A 66 5.45 -0.58 -3.89
C SER A 66 5.80 -1.24 -2.56
N ALA A 67 5.39 -0.62 -1.44
CA ALA A 67 5.58 -1.20 -0.12
C ALA A 67 4.87 -2.56 0.03
N ALA A 68 3.59 -2.64 -0.36
CA ALA A 68 2.81 -3.86 -0.28
C ALA A 68 3.39 -5.00 -1.12
N VAL A 69 3.83 -4.71 -2.36
CA VAL A 69 4.52 -5.69 -3.22
C VAL A 69 5.83 -6.15 -2.60
N GLY A 70 6.66 -5.23 -2.10
CA GLY A 70 7.92 -5.57 -1.46
C GLY A 70 7.74 -6.46 -0.23
N ASP A 71 6.72 -6.17 0.59
CA ASP A 71 6.39 -6.98 1.77
C ASP A 71 5.87 -8.37 1.37
N LYS A 72 5.00 -8.44 0.35
CA LYS A 72 4.47 -9.71 -0.14
C LYS A 72 5.56 -10.59 -0.75
N LEU A 73 6.49 -10.03 -1.54
CA LEU A 73 7.62 -10.78 -2.10
C LEU A 73 8.50 -11.41 -0.99
N LYS A 74 8.74 -10.68 0.10
CA LYS A 74 9.49 -11.22 1.25
C LYS A 74 8.71 -12.30 1.99
N GLU A 75 7.40 -12.14 2.13
CA GLU A 75 6.51 -13.16 2.72
C GLU A 75 6.53 -14.46 1.93
N LEU A 76 6.37 -14.37 0.60
CA LEU A 76 6.40 -15.51 -0.30
C LEU A 76 7.77 -16.20 -0.27
N TYR A 77 8.86 -15.42 -0.31
CA TYR A 77 10.21 -15.96 -0.20
C TYR A 77 10.45 -16.76 1.10
N ARG A 78 10.00 -16.25 2.25
CA ARG A 78 10.10 -16.95 3.55
C ARG A 78 9.25 -18.23 3.60
N SER A 79 8.22 -18.30 2.77
CA SER A 79 7.32 -19.44 2.65
C SER A 79 7.74 -20.40 1.53
N GLU A 80 8.98 -20.26 1.04
CA GLU A 80 9.56 -21.07 -0.06
C GLU A 80 8.78 -20.95 -1.39
N GLN A 81 8.00 -19.88 -1.55
CA GLN A 81 7.34 -19.51 -2.78
C GLN A 81 8.14 -18.43 -3.50
N TYR A 82 8.97 -18.85 -4.44
CA TYR A 82 9.92 -17.96 -5.09
C TYR A 82 9.26 -17.24 -6.26
N LYS A 83 9.22 -15.91 -6.19
CA LYS A 83 8.57 -15.05 -7.18
C LYS A 83 9.48 -13.94 -7.67
N LYS A 84 9.11 -13.38 -8.82
CA LYS A 84 9.56 -12.09 -9.34
C LYS A 84 8.37 -11.31 -9.86
N VAL A 85 8.46 -9.98 -9.93
CA VAL A 85 7.44 -9.17 -10.61
C VAL A 85 7.59 -9.33 -12.13
N ASP A 86 6.47 -9.52 -12.81
CA ASP A 86 6.38 -9.47 -14.27
C ASP A 86 6.13 -8.03 -14.73
N PHE A 87 7.22 -7.32 -15.02
CA PHE A 87 7.15 -5.93 -15.48
C PHE A 87 6.33 -5.75 -16.77
N ALA A 88 6.34 -6.74 -17.68
CA ALA A 88 5.63 -6.62 -18.95
C ALA A 88 4.11 -6.62 -18.71
N ALA A 89 3.65 -7.41 -17.74
CA ALA A 89 2.24 -7.56 -17.40
C ALA A 89 1.71 -6.56 -16.34
N ILE A 90 2.53 -5.61 -15.84
CA ILE A 90 2.01 -4.53 -14.99
C ILE A 90 1.02 -3.67 -15.78
N GLU A 91 -0.18 -3.53 -15.24
CA GLU A 91 -1.27 -2.68 -15.76
C GLU A 91 -1.42 -1.43 -14.89
N MET A 92 -1.52 -0.27 -15.52
CA MET A 92 -1.56 1.03 -14.85
C MET A 92 -2.52 1.96 -15.59
N SER A 93 -3.51 2.51 -14.89
CA SER A 93 -4.45 3.48 -15.46
C SER A 93 -4.82 4.56 -14.47
N THR A 94 -4.96 5.78 -14.97
CA THR A 94 -5.50 6.93 -14.22
C THR A 94 -6.66 7.53 -15.00
N ASP A 95 -7.64 8.06 -14.26
CA ASP A 95 -8.73 8.87 -14.80
C ASP A 95 -9.06 10.01 -13.82
N GLY A 96 -9.39 11.20 -14.34
CA GLY A 96 -9.78 12.37 -13.57
C GLY A 96 -8.64 13.28 -13.11
N MET A 97 -7.42 13.14 -13.65
CA MET A 97 -6.30 14.04 -13.32
C MET A 97 -6.62 15.50 -13.66
N GLY A 98 -6.37 16.43 -12.72
CA GLY A 98 -6.70 17.84 -12.85
C GLY A 98 -8.18 18.18 -12.61
N SER A 99 -9.05 17.18 -12.39
CA SER A 99 -10.47 17.39 -12.08
C SER A 99 -10.75 17.58 -10.59
N GLY A 100 -9.75 17.29 -9.74
CA GLY A 100 -9.86 17.28 -8.28
C GLY A 100 -10.17 15.90 -7.68
N THR A 101 -10.69 14.95 -8.46
CA THR A 101 -10.85 13.54 -8.05
C THR A 101 -10.20 12.62 -9.05
N VAL A 102 -9.33 11.72 -8.59
CA VAL A 102 -8.59 10.78 -9.42
C VAL A 102 -9.00 9.36 -9.08
N THR A 103 -9.20 8.56 -10.11
CA THR A 103 -9.23 7.10 -10.03
C THR A 103 -7.90 6.58 -10.54
N TYR A 104 -7.09 5.96 -9.69
CA TYR A 104 -5.82 5.34 -10.04
C TYR A 104 -5.90 3.84 -9.75
N GLN A 105 -5.81 3.02 -10.80
CA GLN A 105 -5.77 1.56 -10.72
C GLN A 105 -4.40 1.03 -11.08
N LEU A 106 -3.95 0.01 -10.36
CA LEU A 106 -2.64 -0.59 -10.54
C LEU A 106 -2.71 -2.09 -10.24
N LYS A 107 -2.13 -2.88 -11.14
CA LYS A 107 -1.97 -4.33 -11.00
C LYS A 107 -0.54 -4.72 -11.29
N ILE A 108 0.08 -5.42 -10.34
CA ILE A 108 1.49 -5.83 -10.36
C ILE A 108 1.53 -7.35 -10.23
N PRO A 109 1.54 -8.09 -11.35
CA PRO A 109 1.57 -9.54 -11.34
C PRO A 109 2.95 -10.10 -11.00
N PHE A 110 2.95 -11.30 -10.43
CA PHE A 110 4.13 -12.09 -10.12
C PHE A 110 4.27 -13.26 -11.10
N SER A 111 5.51 -13.71 -11.27
CA SER A 111 5.86 -14.94 -11.97
C SER A 111 6.69 -15.84 -11.07
N ASP A 112 6.50 -17.15 -11.21
CA ASP A 112 7.31 -18.15 -10.53
C ASP A 112 8.77 -18.15 -11.02
N VAL A 113 9.68 -18.48 -10.10
CA VAL A 113 11.08 -18.80 -10.40
C VAL A 113 11.47 -20.08 -9.66
N GLY A 114 12.41 -20.84 -10.23
CA GLY A 114 12.70 -22.20 -9.77
C GLY A 114 13.56 -22.31 -8.52
N ALA A 115 14.27 -21.24 -8.14
CA ALA A 115 15.23 -21.26 -7.04
C ALA A 115 15.17 -19.97 -6.19
N PRO A 116 15.54 -20.04 -4.90
CA PRO A 116 15.54 -18.86 -4.02
C PRO A 116 16.40 -17.72 -4.57
N CYS A 117 17.57 -18.06 -5.10
CA CYS A 117 18.49 -17.06 -5.64
C CYS A 117 18.11 -16.54 -7.03
N ASP A 118 17.01 -17.01 -7.62
CA ASP A 118 16.40 -16.41 -8.81
C ASP A 118 15.27 -15.43 -8.44
N ALA A 119 14.73 -15.52 -7.22
CA ALA A 119 13.68 -14.64 -6.72
C ALA A 119 14.14 -13.21 -6.44
N PHE A 120 13.16 -12.33 -6.34
CA PHE A 120 13.31 -10.96 -5.89
C PHE A 120 12.50 -10.75 -4.62
N THR A 121 13.07 -10.02 -3.66
CA THR A 121 12.48 -9.80 -2.33
C THR A 121 12.37 -8.32 -2.00
N SER A 122 12.57 -7.45 -2.98
CA SER A 122 12.40 -6.03 -2.81
C SER A 122 11.89 -5.40 -4.09
N PHE A 123 11.07 -4.38 -3.90
CA PHE A 123 10.33 -3.71 -4.94
C PHE A 123 10.15 -2.24 -4.57
N ASP A 124 10.26 -1.36 -5.56
CA ASP A 124 10.08 0.08 -5.42
C ASP A 124 9.70 0.68 -6.77
N HIS A 125 9.44 1.98 -6.79
CA HIS A 125 9.22 2.73 -8.02
C HIS A 125 9.99 4.05 -8.02
N VAL A 126 10.02 4.70 -9.17
CA VAL A 126 10.32 6.12 -9.27
C VAL A 126 9.53 6.73 -10.41
N GLY A 127 8.77 7.76 -10.08
CA GLY A 127 7.92 8.43 -11.03
C GLY A 127 7.22 9.66 -10.49
N GLY A 128 6.15 10.03 -11.19
CA GLY A 128 5.28 11.16 -10.89
C GLY A 128 4.55 11.67 -12.13
N TRP A 129 3.79 12.75 -11.97
CA TRP A 129 2.99 13.34 -13.03
C TRP A 129 3.75 14.43 -13.78
N ASN A 130 3.68 14.39 -15.11
CA ASN A 130 4.11 15.46 -16.01
C ASN A 130 5.57 15.91 -15.84
N HIS A 131 6.42 15.04 -15.25
CA HIS A 131 7.86 15.26 -15.17
C HIS A 131 8.60 13.96 -15.43
N ARG A 132 9.82 14.07 -15.95
CA ARG A 132 10.69 12.91 -16.14
C ARG A 132 11.04 12.29 -14.78
N PRO A 133 10.93 10.98 -14.58
CA PRO A 133 11.35 10.34 -13.34
C PRO A 133 12.85 10.47 -13.08
N ALA A 134 13.24 10.68 -11.83
CA ALA A 134 14.64 10.84 -11.40
C ALA A 134 15.37 9.48 -11.25
N LEU A 135 15.32 8.64 -12.29
CA LEU A 135 15.75 7.24 -12.22
C LEU A 135 17.19 7.06 -11.72
N ASN A 136 18.15 7.84 -12.25
CA ASN A 136 19.55 7.72 -11.85
C ASN A 136 19.77 8.00 -10.36
N ARG A 137 19.04 8.96 -9.80
CA ARG A 137 19.08 9.24 -8.36
C ARG A 137 18.56 8.06 -7.57
N ARG A 138 17.39 7.51 -7.95
CA ARG A 138 16.82 6.34 -7.26
C ARG A 138 17.72 5.11 -7.34
N LYS A 139 18.40 4.88 -8.48
CA LYS A 139 19.42 3.81 -8.58
C LYS A 139 20.49 3.95 -7.49
N THR A 140 21.03 5.15 -7.30
CA THR A 140 22.03 5.42 -6.26
C THR A 140 21.48 5.20 -4.85
N GLU A 141 20.25 5.65 -4.59
CA GLU A 141 19.58 5.45 -3.29
C GLU A 141 19.41 3.96 -2.96
N LEU A 142 19.18 3.10 -3.97
CA LEU A 142 18.95 1.67 -3.79
C LEU A 142 20.24 0.81 -3.78
N GLN A 143 21.41 1.37 -4.11
CA GLN A 143 22.67 0.61 -4.16
C GLN A 143 22.97 -0.08 -2.82
N ASN A 144 22.76 0.61 -1.70
CA ASN A 144 23.13 0.11 -0.38
C ASN A 144 22.17 -0.94 0.19
N VAL A 145 21.02 -1.18 -0.44
CA VAL A 145 20.06 -2.22 -0.05
C VAL A 145 20.04 -3.41 -1.02
N THR A 146 20.81 -3.31 -2.10
CA THR A 146 20.98 -4.36 -3.10
C THR A 146 22.05 -5.36 -2.65
N LEU A 147 21.78 -6.65 -2.86
CA LEU A 147 22.73 -7.73 -2.60
C LEU A 147 24.05 -7.46 -3.35
N PRO A 148 25.22 -7.50 -2.69
CA PRO A 148 26.52 -7.31 -3.32
C PRO A 148 26.68 -8.18 -4.58
N GLY A 149 27.23 -7.60 -5.65
CA GLY A 149 27.40 -8.30 -6.94
C GLY A 149 26.13 -8.41 -7.80
N HIS A 150 24.95 -8.07 -7.27
CA HIS A 150 23.70 -8.06 -8.02
C HIS A 150 23.28 -6.65 -8.46
N SER A 151 22.43 -6.59 -9.49
CA SER A 151 21.94 -5.35 -10.10
C SER A 151 20.47 -5.11 -9.81
N LEU A 152 20.05 -3.84 -9.92
CA LEU A 152 18.64 -3.45 -9.97
C LEU A 152 18.05 -3.88 -11.31
N PHE A 153 16.85 -4.47 -11.27
CA PHE A 153 16.05 -4.80 -12.44
C PHE A 153 14.96 -3.74 -12.56
N ILE A 154 14.85 -3.11 -13.71
CA ILE A 154 14.05 -1.91 -13.91
C ILE A 154 13.18 -2.12 -15.13
N SER A 155 11.88 -1.80 -15.02
CA SER A 155 10.96 -1.86 -16.14
C SER A 155 11.29 -0.81 -17.21
N ASP A 156 10.68 -0.92 -18.38
CA ASP A 156 10.51 0.24 -19.25
C ASP A 156 9.64 1.30 -18.57
N LEU A 157 9.70 2.54 -19.05
CA LEU A 157 8.88 3.63 -18.55
C LEU A 157 7.40 3.35 -18.87
N LYS A 158 6.57 3.18 -17.85
CA LYS A 158 5.12 3.07 -18.00
C LYS A 158 4.50 4.45 -17.91
N ASN A 159 3.51 4.72 -18.77
CA ASN A 159 2.84 6.01 -18.81
C ASN A 159 1.33 5.82 -18.88
N THR A 160 0.56 6.72 -18.27
CA THR A 160 -0.88 6.83 -18.53
C THR A 160 -1.16 8.02 -19.46
N PRO A 161 -2.34 8.06 -20.13
CA PRO A 161 -2.74 9.20 -20.95
C PRO A 161 -2.78 10.53 -20.18
N GLU A 162 -2.95 10.50 -18.86
CA GLU A 162 -3.01 11.69 -18.01
C GLU A 162 -1.64 12.13 -17.47
N GLY A 163 -0.56 11.55 -17.99
CA GLY A 163 0.79 12.03 -17.75
C GLY A 163 1.48 11.47 -16.51
N LEU A 164 0.91 10.46 -15.83
CA LEU A 164 1.64 9.68 -14.85
C LEU A 164 2.75 8.89 -15.56
N GLN A 165 3.98 8.96 -15.06
CA GLN A 165 5.13 8.24 -15.58
C GLN A 165 5.81 7.47 -14.45
N GLU A 166 6.00 6.16 -14.59
CA GLU A 166 6.52 5.29 -13.54
C GLU A 166 7.56 4.29 -14.07
N TYR A 167 8.71 4.23 -13.41
CA TYR A 167 9.61 3.07 -13.49
C TYR A 167 9.38 2.17 -12.29
N TRP A 168 9.25 0.87 -12.52
CA TRP A 168 9.17 -0.13 -11.47
C TRP A 168 10.51 -0.84 -11.32
N ILE A 169 10.94 -1.08 -10.08
CA ILE A 169 12.28 -1.55 -9.76
C ILE A 169 12.16 -2.74 -8.82
N GLN A 170 12.82 -3.85 -9.14
CA GLN A 170 12.96 -5.00 -8.25
C GLN A 170 14.43 -5.36 -8.08
N TRP A 171 14.79 -5.88 -6.91
CA TRP A 171 16.17 -6.28 -6.63
C TRP A 171 16.25 -7.38 -5.57
N LYS A 172 17.42 -8.00 -5.49
CA LYS A 172 17.74 -8.95 -4.43
C LYS A 172 18.13 -8.17 -3.19
N ASN A 173 17.38 -8.36 -2.11
CA ASN A 173 17.63 -7.63 -0.87
C ASN A 173 18.86 -8.21 -0.16
N LYS A 174 19.83 -7.38 0.21
CA LYS A 174 21.06 -7.85 0.85
C LYS A 174 20.85 -8.57 2.18
N GLU A 175 19.79 -8.24 2.92
CA GLU A 175 19.51 -8.84 4.23
C GLU A 175 18.69 -10.12 4.08
N THR A 176 17.65 -10.09 3.23
CA THR A 176 16.74 -11.24 3.05
C THR A 176 17.38 -12.36 2.23
N GLN A 177 18.28 -12.03 1.30
CA GLN A 177 18.90 -12.98 0.37
C GLN A 177 20.41 -13.07 0.54
N SER A 178 20.93 -12.84 1.75
CA SER A 178 22.38 -12.92 2.05
C SER A 178 23.02 -14.28 1.75
N GLY A 179 22.23 -15.36 1.72
CA GLY A 179 22.68 -16.70 1.33
C GLY A 179 22.85 -16.92 -0.18
N CYS A 180 22.62 -15.89 -1.00
CA CYS A 180 22.74 -15.93 -2.46
C CYS A 180 24.00 -15.25 -3.01
N GLU A 181 24.90 -14.80 -2.14
CA GLU A 181 26.21 -14.24 -2.49
C GLU A 181 27.20 -15.31 -2.98
#